data_AF-A0A0B2JRY2-F1
#
_entry.id   AF-A0A0B2JRY2-F1
#
_cell.length_a   1.000
_cell.length_b   1.000
_cell.length_c   1.000
_cell.angle_alpha   90.00
_cell.angle_beta   90.00
_cell.angle_gamma   90.00
#
_symmetry.space_group_name_H-M   'P 1'
#
loop_
_entity.id
_entity.type
_entity.pdbx_description
1 polymer ?
#
loop_
_entity_poly.entity_id
_entity_poly.type
_entity_poly.pdbx_seq_one_letter_code
_entity_poly.pdbx_strand_id
1 'polypeptide(L)' 'GVLNVEGVIASLDGSKVYRDHIMGQPADAEAIGQQLADRLLEAGGRTVLAELGIEL' A
#
# COMPACT_ATOMS: atom_id res chain seq x y z
N GLY A 1 -20.68 -4.38 9.85
CA GLY A 1 -19.50 -3.59 10.30
C GLY A 1 -18.78 -3.07 9.07
N VAL A 2 -17.92 -2.07 9.23
CA VAL A 2 -17.07 -1.55 8.15
C VAL A 2 -15.63 -2.03 8.40
N LEU A 3 -14.96 -2.51 7.36
CA LEU A 3 -13.54 -2.80 7.39
C LEU A 3 -12.78 -1.51 7.08
N ASN A 4 -11.78 -1.18 7.91
CA ASN A 4 -10.82 -0.11 7.65
C ASN A 4 -9.44 -0.74 7.47
N VAL A 5 -8.82 -0.58 6.31
CA VAL A 5 -7.51 -1.14 5.98
C VAL A 5 -6.53 -0.01 5.75
N GLU A 6 -5.43 -0.02 6.50
CA GLU A 6 -4.30 0.90 6.33
C GLU A 6 -3.10 0.17 5.75
N GLY A 7 -2.35 0.83 4.87
CA GLY A 7 -1.15 0.30 4.24
C GLY A 7 -0.06 1.34 4.15
N VAL A 8 1.19 0.90 4.19
CA VAL A 8 2.37 1.77 4.13
C VAL A 8 3.52 1.12 3.36
N ILE A 9 4.20 1.91 2.54
CA ILE A 9 5.50 1.60 1.93
C ILE A 9 6.46 2.73 2.30
N ALA A 10 7.61 2.41 2.90
CA ALA A 10 8.58 3.39 3.35
C ALA A 10 10.02 2.95 3.05
N SER A 11 10.89 3.91 2.76
CA SER A 11 12.33 3.65 2.66
C SER A 11 12.93 3.33 4.03
N LEU A 12 14.04 2.58 4.08
CA LEU A 12 14.69 2.22 5.35
C LEU A 12 15.14 3.44 6.16
N ASP A 13 15.56 4.50 5.47
CA ASP A 13 15.99 5.75 6.08
C ASP A 13 14.83 6.71 6.42
N GLY A 14 13.59 6.33 6.07
CA GLY A 14 12.39 7.13 6.30
C GLY A 14 12.25 8.38 5.42
N SER A 15 13.16 8.59 4.46
CA SER A 15 13.11 9.75 3.54
C SER A 15 11.90 9.73 2.61
N LYS A 16 11.36 8.54 2.30
CA LYS A 16 10.15 8.34 1.50
C LYS A 16 9.15 7.52 2.30
N VAL A 17 7.93 8.01 2.44
CA VAL A 17 6.82 7.31 3.10
C VAL A 17 5.55 7.51 2.30
N TYR A 18 4.97 6.41 1.84
CA TYR A 18 3.68 6.35 1.16
C TYR A 18 2.70 5.61 2.06
N ARG A 19 1.61 6.26 2.44
CA ARG A 19 0.56 5.69 3.29
C ARG A 19 -0.79 6.05 2.71
N ASP A 20 -1.70 5.10 2.70
CA ASP A 20 -3.10 5.32 2.32
C ASP A 20 -4.00 4.37 3.13
N HIS A 21 -5.30 4.59 3.06
CA HIS A 21 -6.31 3.75 3.70
C HIS A 21 -7.56 3.63 2.83
N ILE A 22 -8.27 2.51 2.98
CA ILE A 22 -9.55 2.27 2.31
C ILE A 22 -10.53 1.67 3.32
N MET A 23 -11.75 2.20 3.33
CA MET A 23 -12.87 1.66 4.09
C MET A 23 -13.88 0.98 3.17
N GLY A 24 -14.43 -0.16 3.57
CA GLY A 24 -15.42 -0.87 2.77
C GLY A 24 -16.14 -2.00 3.52
N GLN A 25 -16.94 -2.78 2.79
CA GLN A 25 -17.60 -3.94 3.39
C GLN A 25 -16.59 -5.06 3.60
N PRO A 26 -16.71 -5.86 4.68
CA PRO A 26 -15.87 -7.04 4.88
C PRO A 26 -15.92 -8.05 3.71
N ALA A 27 -17.01 -8.07 2.96
CA ALA A 27 -17.15 -8.91 1.76
C ALA A 27 -16.19 -8.53 0.62
N ASP A 28 -15.70 -7.28 0.61
CA ASP A 28 -14.83 -6.74 -0.43
C ASP A 28 -13.35 -6.76 0.00
N ALA A 29 -13.00 -7.45 1.09
CA ALA A 29 -11.69 -7.36 1.73
C ALA A 29 -10.50 -7.62 0.77
N GLU A 30 -10.63 -8.61 -0.12
CA GLU A 30 -9.59 -8.91 -1.12
C GLU A 30 -9.41 -7.76 -2.12
N ALA A 31 -10.52 -7.25 -2.67
CA ALA A 31 -10.50 -6.13 -3.61
C ALA A 31 -9.95 -4.85 -2.95
N ILE A 32 -10.31 -4.60 -1.69
CA ILE A 32 -9.77 -3.49 -0.89
C ILE A 32 -8.25 -3.60 -0.76
N GLY A 33 -7.73 -4.81 -0.47
CA GLY A 33 -6.29 -5.04 -0.35
C GLY A 33 -5.54 -4.81 -1.65
N GLN A 34 -6.05 -5.35 -2.77
CA GLN A 34 -5.47 -5.15 -4.10
C GLN A 34 -5.46 -3.67 -4.48
N GLN A 35 -6.60 -2.98 -4.32
CA GLN A 35 -6.71 -1.56 -4.63
C GLN A 35 -5.75 -0.71 -3.78
N LEU A 36 -5.62 -1.01 -2.49
CA LEU A 36 -4.70 -0.29 -1.61
C LEU A 36 -3.24 -0.52 -2.00
N ALA A 37 -2.87 -1.76 -2.35
CA ALA A 37 -1.54 -2.07 -2.85
C ALA A 37 -1.22 -1.31 -4.14
N ASP A 38 -2.13 -1.33 -5.12
CA ASP A 38 -1.96 -0.62 -6.39
C ASP A 38 -1.75 0.88 -6.17
N ARG A 39 -2.55 1.51 -5.31
CA ARG A 39 -2.40 2.94 -4.97
C ARG A 39 -1.04 3.26 -4.37
N LEU A 40 -0.57 2.44 -3.42
CA LEU A 40 0.72 2.65 -2.78
C LEU A 40 1.88 2.45 -3.77
N LEU A 41 1.77 1.46 -4.64
CA LEU A 41 2.75 1.18 -5.69
C LEU A 41 2.83 2.31 -6.73
N GLU A 42 1.68 2.81 -7.18
CA GLU A 42 1.56 3.92 -8.13
C GLU A 42 2.01 5.25 -7.54
N ALA A 43 1.80 5.49 -6.24
CA ALA A 43 2.25 6.70 -5.57
C ALA A 43 3.78 6.86 -5.52
N GLY A 44 4.53 5.78 -5.77
CA GLY A 44 6.00 5.76 -5.74
C GLY A 44 6.57 4.61 -4.93
N GLY A 45 5.72 3.76 -4.33
CA GLY A 45 6.14 2.59 -3.58
C GLY A 45 6.95 1.58 -4.42
N ARG A 46 6.70 1.50 -5.73
CA ARG A 46 7.51 0.67 -6.66
C ARG A 46 8.99 1.04 -6.60
N THR A 47 9.32 2.33 -6.58
CA THR A 47 10.70 2.81 -6.52
C THR A 47 11.34 2.43 -5.19
N VAL A 48 10.60 2.56 -4.08
CA VAL A 48 11.10 2.17 -2.75
C VAL A 48 11.41 0.67 -2.71
N LEU A 49 10.53 -0.17 -3.24
CA LEU A 49 10.75 -1.62 -3.28
C LEU A 49 11.94 -2.00 -4.18
N ALA A 50 12.08 -1.36 -5.34
CA ALA A 50 13.21 -1.58 -6.23
C ALA A 50 14.55 -1.19 -5.58
N GLU A 51 14.60 -0.11 -4.80
CA GLU A 51 15.78 0.30 -4.01
C GLU A 51 16.20 -0.76 -2.97
N LEU A 52 15.27 -1.65 -2.57
CA LEU A 52 15.52 -2.78 -1.67
C LEU A 52 15.88 -4.08 -2.40
N GLY A 53 15.95 -4.06 -3.74
CA GLY A 53 16.16 -5.25 -4.56
C GLY A 53 14.94 -6.16 -4.64
N ILE A 54 13.73 -5.63 -4.40
CA ILE A 54 12.47 -6.35 -4.57
C ILE A 54 11.87 -5.95 -5.91
N GLU A 55 11.81 -6.89 -6.86
CA GLU A 55 11.11 -6.75 -8.13
C GLU A 55 9.73 -7.42 -8.05
N LEU A 56 8.70 -6.74 -8.56
CA LEU A 56 7.29 -7.17 -8.53
C LEU A 56 6.81 -7.62 -9.91
#